data_AF-A0AAU3K051-F1
#
_entry.id   AF-A0AAU3K051-F1
#
_cell.length_a   1.000
_cell.length_b   1.000
_cell.length_c   1.000
_cell.angle_alpha   90.00
_cell.angle_beta   90.00
_cell.angle_gamma   90.00
#
_symmetry.space_group_name_H-M   'P 1'
#
loop_
_entity.id
_entity.type
_entity.pdbx_description
1 polymer ?
#
loop_
_entity_poly.entity_id
_entity_poly.type
_entity_poly.pdbx_seq_one_letter_code
_entity_poly.pdbx_strand_id
1 'polypeptide(L)'
;MTHDMHLNTAAARLQSHIPGWRAEGMQVSDPLWAADAHVVEVRIASPSWQIPLTVIQLYESGLARALFLSAAETIEERHQVSSLDEWSTVLTGAVARAARVRHAQARLLTSTCTTGWLDWIHGSLWLLPEGLLRIRGDLMPTLANGFSSGLTAEDPYRPLTYDPATILAAHPTNKLIPFAEMATARLHGGLTTSGLEVVMTNGTRHKLLWTNWDPARRLLRERLLPLLGTRLTH
;
A
#
# COMPACT_ATOMS: atom_id res chain seq x y z
N MET A 1 -30.64 9.67 -17.37
CA MET A 1 -30.74 10.97 -16.68
C MET A 1 -29.90 10.90 -15.43
N THR A 2 -28.67 11.38 -15.49
CA THR A 2 -27.85 11.62 -14.30
C THR A 2 -28.54 12.71 -13.49
N HIS A 3 -28.88 12.42 -12.23
CA HIS A 3 -29.30 13.46 -11.32
C HIS A 3 -28.05 14.26 -10.96
N ASP A 4 -28.02 15.54 -11.33
CA ASP A 4 -26.93 16.42 -10.95
C ASP A 4 -26.83 16.46 -9.42
N MET A 5 -25.61 16.34 -8.91
CA MET A 5 -25.34 16.30 -7.49
C MET A 5 -25.55 17.69 -6.90
N HIS A 6 -26.46 17.84 -5.93
CA HIS A 6 -26.67 19.11 -5.25
C HIS A 6 -25.49 19.43 -4.31
N LEU A 7 -24.46 20.09 -4.85
CA LEU A 7 -23.21 20.38 -4.14
C LEU A 7 -23.40 21.21 -2.87
N ASN A 8 -24.41 22.10 -2.82
CA ASN A 8 -24.73 22.85 -1.59
C ASN A 8 -25.16 21.91 -0.45
N THR A 9 -25.96 20.90 -0.76
CA THR A 9 -26.38 19.88 0.21
C THR A 9 -25.20 18.99 0.58
N ALA A 10 -24.31 18.67 -0.37
CA ALA A 10 -23.08 17.94 -0.09
C ALA A 10 -22.15 18.73 0.85
N ALA A 11 -22.00 20.04 0.65
CA ALA A 11 -21.22 20.93 1.51
C ALA A 11 -21.80 21.00 2.93
N ALA A 12 -23.12 21.13 3.08
CA ALA A 12 -23.78 21.07 4.39
C ALA A 12 -23.55 19.72 5.09
N ARG A 13 -23.55 18.62 4.32
CA ARG A 13 -23.24 17.29 4.85
C ARG A 13 -21.78 17.14 5.26
N LEU A 14 -20.84 17.67 4.48
CA LEU A 14 -19.44 17.76 4.90
C LEU A 14 -19.32 18.51 6.23
N GLN A 15 -20.01 19.64 6.37
CA GLN A 15 -19.98 20.45 7.59
C GLN A 15 -20.43 19.67 8.83
N SER A 16 -21.34 18.70 8.72
CA SER A 16 -21.77 17.88 9.86
C SER A 16 -20.75 16.81 10.28
N HIS A 17 -19.86 16.37 9.38
CA HIS A 17 -18.78 15.42 9.68
C HIS A 17 -17.58 16.09 10.36
N ILE A 18 -17.27 17.33 9.99
CA ILE A 18 -16.07 18.07 10.43
C ILE A 18 -15.86 18.05 11.96
N PRO A 19 -16.88 18.33 12.80
CA PRO A 19 -16.70 18.32 14.25
C PRO A 19 -16.23 16.97 14.81
N GLY A 20 -16.73 15.86 14.26
CA GLY A 20 -16.34 14.50 14.68
C GLY A 20 -14.87 14.23 14.40
N TRP A 21 -14.40 14.51 13.18
CA TRP A 21 -12.99 14.35 12.82
C TRP A 21 -12.05 15.27 13.59
N ARG A 22 -12.47 16.52 13.85
CA ARG A 22 -11.70 17.44 14.69
C ARG A 22 -11.60 16.92 16.13
N ALA A 23 -12.65 16.31 16.67
CA ALA A 23 -12.62 15.66 17.98
C ALA A 23 -11.69 14.43 18.03
N GLU A 24 -11.50 13.74 16.90
CA GLU A 24 -10.50 12.67 16.72
C GLU A 24 -9.06 13.20 16.51
N GLY A 25 -8.86 14.53 16.56
CA GLY A 25 -7.55 15.16 16.45
C GLY A 25 -7.10 15.49 15.02
N MET A 26 -8.01 15.39 14.04
CA MET A 26 -7.72 15.74 12.65
C MET A 26 -7.80 17.26 12.42
N GLN A 27 -6.92 17.77 11.58
CA GLN A 27 -6.98 19.12 11.04
C GLN A 27 -7.81 19.10 9.75
N VAL A 28 -8.99 19.70 9.79
CA VAL A 28 -9.95 19.67 8.68
C VAL A 28 -10.27 21.08 8.23
N SER A 29 -10.12 21.37 6.94
CA SER A 29 -10.57 22.63 6.35
C SER A 29 -12.09 22.74 6.38
N ASP A 30 -12.62 23.96 6.30
CA ASP A 30 -14.02 24.13 5.92
C ASP A 30 -14.22 23.67 4.46
N PRO A 31 -15.46 23.39 4.01
CA PRO A 31 -15.74 23.04 2.63
C PRO A 31 -15.25 24.14 1.68
N LEU A 32 -14.38 23.76 0.75
CA LEU A 32 -13.79 24.64 -0.25
C LEU A 32 -14.52 24.46 -1.56
N TRP A 33 -14.82 25.55 -2.24
CA TRP A 33 -15.41 25.53 -3.58
C TRP A 33 -14.34 25.84 -4.60
N ALA A 34 -14.31 25.11 -5.72
CA ALA A 34 -13.51 25.52 -6.86
C ALA A 34 -14.03 26.85 -7.44
N ALA A 35 -13.17 27.56 -8.16
CA ALA A 35 -13.49 28.88 -8.72
C ALA A 35 -14.71 28.87 -9.67
N ASP A 36 -15.02 27.72 -10.26
CA ASP A 36 -16.16 27.48 -11.13
C ASP A 36 -17.41 26.94 -10.39
N ALA A 37 -17.33 26.74 -9.07
CA ALA A 37 -18.40 26.23 -8.20
C ALA A 37 -18.97 24.84 -8.58
N HIS A 38 -18.31 24.09 -9.48
CA HIS A 38 -18.72 22.74 -9.89
C HIS A 38 -18.04 21.62 -9.08
N VAL A 39 -17.27 21.99 -8.05
CA VAL A 39 -16.66 21.06 -7.10
C VAL A 39 -16.78 21.59 -5.69
N VAL A 40 -17.08 20.68 -4.76
CA VAL A 40 -16.84 20.87 -3.33
C VAL A 40 -15.67 19.98 -2.90
N GLU A 41 -14.76 20.54 -2.12
CA GLU A 41 -13.54 19.90 -1.64
C GLU A 41 -13.45 20.02 -0.12
N VAL A 42 -12.90 18.98 0.53
CA VAL A 42 -12.44 19.07 1.91
C VAL A 42 -11.00 18.58 2.00
N ARG A 43 -10.19 19.27 2.79
CA ARG A 43 -8.80 18.92 3.08
C ARG A 43 -8.69 18.42 4.50
N ILE A 44 -8.10 17.24 4.66
CA ILE A 44 -7.99 16.57 5.94
C ILE A 44 -6.54 16.14 6.13
N ALA A 45 -5.96 16.56 7.25
CA ALA A 45 -4.66 16.15 7.71
C ALA A 45 -4.77 15.61 9.13
N SER A 46 -3.86 14.71 9.52
CA SER A 46 -3.75 14.28 10.91
C SER A 46 -2.29 14.06 11.26
N PRO A 47 -1.83 14.51 12.44
CA PRO A 47 -0.47 14.23 12.89
C PRO A 47 -0.21 12.73 13.11
N SER A 48 -1.27 11.93 13.26
CA SER A 48 -1.15 10.47 13.40
C SER A 48 -1.02 9.72 12.06
N TRP A 49 -1.18 10.41 10.93
CA TRP A 49 -1.10 9.80 9.60
C TRP A 49 0.30 9.93 9.03
N GLN A 50 0.76 8.91 8.31
CA GLN A 50 2.00 9.01 7.53
C GLN A 50 1.81 9.75 6.21
N ILE A 51 0.55 9.97 5.80
CA ILE A 51 0.19 10.83 4.68
C ILE A 51 -0.17 12.21 5.22
N PRO A 52 0.55 13.27 4.81
CA PRO A 52 0.36 14.61 5.37
C PRO A 52 -0.98 15.24 5.00
N LEU A 53 -1.55 14.89 3.84
CA LEU A 53 -2.77 15.52 3.37
C LEU A 53 -3.62 14.54 2.54
N THR A 54 -4.91 14.48 2.87
CA THR A 54 -5.93 13.84 2.05
C THR A 54 -6.89 14.91 1.57
N VAL A 55 -7.17 14.92 0.27
CA VAL A 55 -8.10 15.84 -0.38
C VAL A 55 -9.24 15.02 -0.96
N ILE A 56 -10.48 15.36 -0.59
CA ILE A 56 -11.65 14.63 -1.07
C ILE A 56 -12.54 15.64 -1.81
N GLN A 57 -12.79 15.37 -3.09
CA GLN A 57 -13.52 16.23 -4.01
C GLN A 57 -14.79 15.53 -4.47
N LEU A 58 -15.87 16.30 -4.62
CA LEU A 58 -17.11 15.85 -5.24
C LEU A 58 -17.51 16.85 -6.33
N TYR A 59 -17.67 16.34 -7.55
CA TYR A 59 -18.10 17.09 -8.72
C TYR A 59 -19.62 17.00 -8.87
N GLU A 60 -20.23 18.01 -9.52
CA GLU A 60 -21.66 18.04 -9.83
C GLU A 60 -22.11 16.81 -10.66
N SER A 61 -21.21 16.26 -11.47
CA SER A 61 -21.43 15.03 -12.25
C SER A 61 -21.57 13.75 -11.41
N GLY A 62 -21.41 13.85 -10.08
CA GLY A 62 -21.35 12.69 -9.18
C GLY A 62 -20.00 11.97 -9.20
N LEU A 63 -18.98 12.49 -9.88
CA LEU A 63 -17.63 11.99 -9.73
C LEU A 63 -17.07 12.43 -8.36
N ALA A 64 -16.61 11.48 -7.56
CA ALA A 64 -15.88 11.73 -6.32
C ALA A 64 -14.41 11.31 -6.50
N ARG A 65 -13.48 12.14 -6.01
CA ARG A 65 -12.04 11.85 -6.01
C ARG A 65 -11.51 11.90 -4.60
N ALA A 66 -10.76 10.87 -4.20
CA ALA A 66 -9.95 10.89 -2.99
C ALA A 66 -8.47 10.91 -3.40
N LEU A 67 -7.76 11.95 -2.99
CA LEU A 67 -6.34 12.16 -3.29
C LEU A 67 -5.56 12.03 -1.98
N PHE A 68 -4.67 11.04 -1.92
CA PHE A 68 -3.76 10.84 -0.79
C PHE A 68 -2.39 11.36 -1.20
N LEU A 69 -2.04 12.53 -0.67
CA LEU A 69 -0.87 13.30 -1.09
C LEU A 69 0.31 12.99 -0.17
N SER A 70 1.31 12.28 -0.68
CA SER A 70 2.61 12.11 -0.03
C SER A 70 3.69 12.94 -0.73
N ALA A 71 4.84 13.12 -0.10
CA ALA A 71 5.96 13.86 -0.69
C ALA A 71 6.51 13.21 -1.97
N ALA A 72 6.30 11.91 -2.16
CA ALA A 72 6.85 11.17 -3.29
C ALA A 72 5.84 10.81 -4.37
N GLU A 73 4.59 10.57 -3.97
CA GLU A 73 3.53 10.17 -4.91
C GLU A 73 2.15 10.65 -4.44
N THR A 74 1.26 10.78 -5.41
CA THR A 74 -0.18 10.98 -5.17
C THR A 74 -0.91 9.71 -5.53
N ILE A 75 -1.67 9.16 -4.59
CA ILE A 75 -2.62 8.09 -4.87
C ILE A 75 -3.97 8.74 -5.13
N GLU A 76 -4.55 8.48 -6.30
CA GLU A 76 -5.88 8.96 -6.67
C GLU A 76 -6.86 7.80 -6.75
N GLU A 77 -7.98 7.94 -6.06
CA GLU A 77 -9.13 7.06 -6.17
C GLU A 77 -10.30 7.81 -6.78
N ARG A 78 -10.99 7.16 -7.72
CA ARG A 78 -12.17 7.71 -8.41
C ARG A 78 -13.36 6.85 -8.11
N HIS A 79 -14.44 7.48 -7.70
CA HIS A 79 -15.72 6.83 -7.41
C HIS A 79 -16.82 7.56 -8.17
N GLN A 80 -17.65 6.81 -8.88
CA GLN A 80 -18.92 7.36 -9.34
C GLN A 80 -19.93 7.18 -8.21
N VAL A 81 -20.50 8.29 -7.72
CA VAL A 81 -21.56 8.29 -6.71
C VAL A 81 -22.85 8.82 -7.33
N SER A 82 -23.95 8.22 -6.94
CA SER A 82 -25.30 8.55 -7.41
C SER A 82 -26.15 9.22 -6.32
N SER A 83 -25.66 9.25 -5.07
CA SER A 83 -26.36 9.84 -3.93
C SER A 83 -25.40 10.45 -2.90
N LEU A 84 -25.96 11.30 -2.03
CA LEU A 84 -25.21 11.89 -0.91
C LEU A 84 -24.85 10.86 0.18
N ASP A 85 -25.59 9.76 0.29
CA ASP A 85 -25.29 8.68 1.23
C ASP A 85 -24.10 7.85 0.73
N GLU A 86 -24.04 7.56 -0.57
CA GLU A 86 -22.87 6.96 -1.21
C GLU A 86 -21.64 7.87 -1.09
N TRP A 87 -21.82 9.18 -1.30
CA TRP A 87 -20.77 10.15 -1.06
C TRP A 87 -20.27 10.13 0.39
N SER A 88 -21.17 10.10 1.38
CA SER A 88 -20.80 10.03 2.80
C SER A 88 -20.01 8.75 3.12
N THR A 89 -20.33 7.65 2.43
CA THR A 89 -19.61 6.38 2.54
C THR A 89 -18.20 6.47 1.95
N VAL A 90 -18.05 7.07 0.76
CA VAL A 90 -16.74 7.34 0.14
C VAL A 90 -15.89 8.23 1.04
N LEU A 91 -16.48 9.29 1.58
CA LEU A 91 -15.84 10.24 2.47
C LEU A 91 -15.29 9.55 3.74
N THR A 92 -16.15 8.80 4.44
CA THR A 92 -15.77 8.06 5.66
C THR A 92 -14.72 6.99 5.34
N GLY A 93 -14.89 6.28 4.23
CA GLY A 93 -13.95 5.27 3.76
C GLY A 93 -12.56 5.85 3.43
N ALA A 94 -12.51 7.01 2.77
CA ALA A 94 -11.27 7.70 2.43
C ALA A 94 -10.52 8.17 3.68
N VAL A 95 -11.22 8.75 4.67
CA VAL A 95 -10.61 9.13 5.96
C VAL A 95 -10.08 7.92 6.71
N ALA A 96 -10.88 6.85 6.82
CA ALA A 96 -10.45 5.60 7.45
C ALA A 96 -9.24 4.98 6.73
N ARG A 97 -9.18 5.09 5.40
CA ARG A 97 -8.04 4.65 4.60
C ARG A 97 -6.81 5.50 4.85
N ALA A 98 -6.92 6.83 4.87
CA ALA A 98 -5.79 7.74 5.11
C ALA A 98 -5.03 7.38 6.40
N ALA A 99 -5.75 6.96 7.45
CA ALA A 99 -5.17 6.49 8.71
C ALA A 99 -4.35 5.18 8.59
N ARG A 100 -4.64 4.34 7.59
CA ARG A 100 -3.96 3.04 7.37
C ARG A 100 -2.87 3.09 6.33
N VAL A 101 -2.91 4.04 5.40
CA VAL A 101 -1.86 4.16 4.38
C VAL A 101 -0.52 4.44 5.08
N ARG A 102 0.53 3.82 4.57
CA ARG A 102 1.90 3.92 5.04
C ARG A 102 2.77 4.49 3.94
N HIS A 103 3.81 5.19 4.34
CA HIS A 103 4.83 5.74 3.47
C HIS A 103 6.21 5.34 4.00
N ALA A 104 6.99 4.64 3.18
CA ALA A 104 8.30 4.16 3.59
C ALA A 104 9.32 4.26 2.45
N GLN A 105 10.59 4.43 2.80
CA GLN A 105 11.69 4.15 1.89
C GLN A 105 11.84 2.64 1.76
N ALA A 106 11.54 2.12 0.56
CA ALA A 106 11.53 0.69 0.29
C ALA A 106 12.48 0.34 -0.85
N ARG A 107 13.01 -0.88 -0.83
CA ARG A 107 13.86 -1.38 -1.90
C ARG A 107 13.23 -2.60 -2.55
N LEU A 108 13.08 -2.60 -3.87
CA LEU A 108 12.64 -3.80 -4.58
C LEU A 108 13.77 -4.84 -4.57
N LEU A 109 13.51 -6.01 -3.99
CA LEU A 109 14.49 -7.10 -3.90
C LEU A 109 14.44 -8.01 -5.12
N THR A 110 13.23 -8.24 -5.63
CA THR A 110 12.95 -9.10 -6.78
C THR A 110 11.54 -8.78 -7.31
N SER A 111 11.36 -8.87 -8.63
CA SER A 111 10.06 -8.85 -9.31
C SER A 111 9.54 -10.25 -9.67
N THR A 112 10.28 -11.31 -9.31
CA THR A 112 9.97 -12.71 -9.64
C THR A 112 9.47 -13.51 -8.43
N CYS A 113 9.08 -12.84 -7.34
CA CYS A 113 8.71 -13.50 -6.08
C CYS A 113 7.41 -14.30 -6.19
N THR A 114 7.46 -15.60 -5.95
CA THR A 114 6.28 -16.47 -5.77
C THR A 114 6.20 -17.00 -4.34
N THR A 115 5.04 -17.56 -3.97
CA THR A 115 4.86 -18.21 -2.65
C THR A 115 4.88 -19.75 -2.72
N GLY A 116 5.15 -20.32 -3.90
CA GLY A 116 5.22 -21.77 -4.12
C GLY A 116 5.16 -22.14 -5.60
N TRP A 117 5.51 -23.38 -5.95
CA TRP A 117 5.51 -23.88 -7.34
C TRP A 117 4.12 -23.96 -8.00
N LEU A 118 3.05 -24.01 -7.18
CA LEU A 118 1.68 -23.96 -7.67
C LEU A 118 1.17 -22.52 -7.86
N ASP A 119 1.92 -21.50 -7.40
CA ASP A 119 1.63 -20.10 -7.66
C ASP A 119 2.55 -19.60 -8.78
N TRP A 120 2.05 -19.70 -10.01
CA TRP A 120 2.78 -19.33 -11.22
C TRP A 120 2.80 -17.81 -11.46
N ILE A 121 2.10 -17.03 -10.63
CA ILE A 121 2.07 -15.57 -10.76
C ILE A 121 3.16 -14.95 -9.89
N HIS A 122 4.15 -14.41 -10.57
CA HIS A 122 5.22 -13.66 -9.97
C HIS A 122 4.68 -12.37 -9.34
N GLY A 123 5.40 -11.92 -8.31
CA GLY A 123 5.12 -10.69 -7.61
C GLY A 123 6.39 -9.97 -7.24
N SER A 124 6.22 -8.73 -6.79
CA SER A 124 7.31 -7.93 -6.26
C SER A 124 7.50 -8.22 -4.79
N LEU A 125 8.76 -8.45 -4.37
CA LEU A 125 9.15 -8.49 -2.97
C LEU A 125 9.92 -7.22 -2.63
N TRP A 126 9.39 -6.47 -1.68
CA TRP A 126 9.95 -5.21 -1.22
C TRP A 126 10.54 -5.37 0.16
N LEU A 127 11.73 -4.81 0.35
CA LEU A 127 12.34 -4.58 1.64
C LEU A 127 11.87 -3.23 2.19
N LEU A 128 11.15 -3.28 3.30
CA LEU A 128 10.74 -2.11 4.09
C LEU A 128 11.71 -1.91 5.26
N PRO A 129 11.70 -0.75 5.93
CA PRO A 129 12.49 -0.55 7.15
C PRO A 129 12.18 -1.58 8.24
N GLU A 130 10.90 -1.88 8.45
CA GLU A 130 10.37 -2.73 9.52
C GLU A 130 9.99 -4.15 9.10
N GLY A 131 10.09 -4.50 7.81
CA GLY A 131 9.69 -5.84 7.35
C GLY A 131 9.85 -6.08 5.85
N LEU A 132 9.14 -7.11 5.38
CA LEU A 132 9.04 -7.46 3.97
C LEU A 132 7.60 -7.33 3.49
N LEU A 133 7.41 -6.80 2.29
CA LEU A 133 6.10 -6.70 1.64
C LEU A 133 6.14 -7.42 0.30
N ARG A 134 5.29 -8.43 0.14
CA ARG A 134 5.06 -9.10 -1.12
C ARG A 134 3.75 -8.62 -1.73
N ILE A 135 3.83 -8.10 -2.96
CA ILE A 135 2.69 -7.69 -3.77
C ILE A 135 2.62 -8.59 -5.01
N ARG A 136 1.49 -9.26 -5.24
CA ARG A 136 1.21 -10.05 -6.45
C ARG A 136 1.32 -9.12 -7.65
N GLY A 137 2.01 -9.55 -8.70
CA GLY A 137 1.90 -8.88 -9.99
C GLY A 137 0.63 -9.31 -10.72
N ASP A 138 0.44 -8.76 -11.90
CA ASP A 138 -0.60 -9.22 -12.83
C ASP A 138 -0.08 -10.38 -13.71
N LEU A 139 -1.00 -11.11 -14.34
CA LEU A 139 -0.66 -12.21 -15.25
C LEU A 139 0.22 -11.76 -16.44
N MET A 140 0.06 -10.53 -16.93
CA MET A 140 0.76 -10.04 -18.13
C MET A 140 2.26 -9.68 -17.87
N PRO A 141 2.63 -8.96 -16.79
CA PRO A 141 4.03 -8.80 -16.39
C PRO A 141 4.73 -10.11 -16.03
N THR A 142 3.99 -11.13 -15.60
CA THR A 142 4.51 -12.45 -15.23
C THR A 142 5.14 -13.18 -16.43
N LEU A 143 4.58 -13.02 -17.63
CA LEU A 143 5.13 -13.59 -18.87
C LEU A 143 6.36 -12.82 -19.40
N ALA A 144 6.42 -11.50 -19.18
CA ALA A 144 7.52 -10.66 -19.63
C ALA A 144 8.76 -10.74 -18.72
N ASN A 145 8.57 -10.91 -17.40
CA ASN A 145 9.65 -10.94 -16.41
C ASN A 145 10.23 -12.35 -16.16
N GLY A 146 9.77 -13.37 -16.90
CA GLY A 146 10.18 -14.77 -16.70
C GLY A 146 11.67 -15.07 -16.93
N PHE A 147 12.45 -14.12 -17.47
CA PHE A 147 13.86 -14.35 -17.84
C PHE A 147 14.89 -13.42 -17.19
N SER A 148 14.49 -12.29 -16.61
CA SER A 148 15.35 -11.45 -15.74
C SER A 148 14.52 -10.32 -15.12
N SER A 149 14.72 -10.03 -13.84
CA SER A 149 14.12 -8.83 -13.22
C SER A 149 14.78 -7.51 -13.65
N GLY A 150 15.98 -7.58 -14.25
CA GLY A 150 16.82 -6.42 -14.55
C GLY A 150 17.35 -5.71 -13.30
N LEU A 151 17.07 -6.24 -12.10
CA LEU A 151 17.42 -5.61 -10.83
C LEU A 151 18.86 -5.88 -10.46
N THR A 152 19.47 -4.86 -9.85
CA THR A 152 20.85 -4.94 -9.40
C THR A 152 20.98 -4.80 -7.88
N ALA A 153 22.14 -5.26 -7.43
CA ALA A 153 22.68 -5.05 -6.11
C ALA A 153 22.76 -3.58 -5.66
N GLU A 154 22.68 -2.64 -6.59
CA GLU A 154 22.89 -1.21 -6.37
C GLU A 154 21.58 -0.41 -6.45
N ASP A 155 20.47 -1.06 -6.85
CA ASP A 155 19.18 -0.38 -6.97
C ASP A 155 18.80 0.34 -5.66
N PRO A 156 18.48 1.64 -5.73
CA PRO A 156 18.31 2.46 -4.55
C PRO A 156 17.03 2.12 -3.79
N TYR A 157 16.99 2.55 -2.53
CA TYR A 157 15.71 2.74 -1.86
C TYR A 157 14.92 3.81 -2.59
N ARG A 158 13.64 3.54 -2.80
CA ARG A 158 12.68 4.48 -3.38
C ARG A 158 11.48 4.63 -2.45
N PRO A 159 10.85 5.80 -2.42
CA PRO A 159 9.60 5.96 -1.70
C PRO A 159 8.55 4.95 -2.20
N LEU A 160 7.79 4.39 -1.28
CA LEU A 160 6.65 3.52 -1.55
C LEU A 160 5.51 3.92 -0.62
N THR A 161 4.35 4.27 -1.21
CA THR A 161 3.12 4.47 -0.46
C THR A 161 2.20 3.27 -0.66
N TYR A 162 1.65 2.73 0.43
CA TYR A 162 0.85 1.50 0.37
C TYR A 162 -0.16 1.41 1.52
N ASP A 163 -1.32 0.79 1.26
CA ASP A 163 -2.28 0.40 2.31
C ASP A 163 -2.12 -1.11 2.59
N PRO A 164 -1.54 -1.49 3.76
CA PRO A 164 -1.36 -2.89 4.11
C PRO A 164 -2.65 -3.71 4.08
N ALA A 165 -3.75 -3.15 4.58
CA ALA A 165 -5.01 -3.87 4.69
C ALA A 165 -5.57 -4.17 3.29
N THR A 166 -5.53 -3.17 2.41
CA THR A 166 -5.98 -3.32 1.01
C THR A 166 -5.11 -4.32 0.25
N ILE A 167 -3.78 -4.27 0.40
CA ILE A 167 -2.88 -5.22 -0.25
C ILE A 167 -3.14 -6.65 0.22
N LEU A 168 -3.26 -6.86 1.54
CA LEU A 168 -3.49 -8.20 2.10
C LEU A 168 -4.86 -8.77 1.70
N ALA A 169 -5.90 -7.93 1.64
CA ALA A 169 -7.23 -8.32 1.19
C ALA A 169 -7.29 -8.64 -0.30
N ALA A 170 -6.46 -8.00 -1.13
CA ALA A 170 -6.46 -8.18 -2.58
C ALA A 170 -6.11 -9.60 -3.02
N HIS A 171 -5.22 -10.31 -2.29
CA HIS A 171 -4.92 -11.71 -2.60
C HIS A 171 -4.27 -12.44 -1.43
N PRO A 172 -4.62 -13.73 -1.16
CA PRO A 172 -4.03 -14.50 -0.05
C PRO A 172 -2.52 -14.74 -0.17
N THR A 173 -1.95 -14.61 -1.36
CA THR A 173 -0.49 -14.73 -1.58
C THR A 173 0.27 -13.43 -1.31
N ASN A 174 -0.42 -12.28 -1.14
CA ASN A 174 0.21 -11.07 -0.64
C ASN A 174 0.58 -11.25 0.82
N LYS A 175 1.72 -10.68 1.22
CA LYS A 175 2.27 -10.86 2.56
C LYS A 175 2.86 -9.55 3.06
N LEU A 176 2.62 -9.25 4.33
CA LEU A 176 3.41 -8.31 5.11
C LEU A 176 4.06 -9.13 6.22
N ILE A 177 5.39 -9.14 6.27
CA ILE A 177 6.16 -9.96 7.22
C ILE A 177 7.02 -9.01 8.07
N PRO A 178 6.54 -8.60 9.26
CA PRO A 178 7.29 -7.71 10.14
C PRO A 178 8.55 -8.39 10.70
N PHE A 179 9.69 -7.70 10.71
CA PHE A 179 10.94 -8.24 11.27
C PHE A 179 10.83 -8.52 12.77
N ALA A 180 10.12 -7.67 13.51
CA ALA A 180 9.93 -7.82 14.95
C ALA A 180 9.20 -9.12 15.34
N GLU A 181 8.40 -9.67 14.42
CA GLU A 181 7.61 -10.87 14.63
C GLU A 181 8.27 -12.13 14.04
N MET A 182 9.44 -12.00 13.41
CA MET A 182 10.17 -13.17 12.91
C MET A 182 10.80 -13.92 14.09
N ALA A 183 10.37 -15.16 14.32
CA ALA A 183 11.00 -16.05 15.30
C ALA A 183 12.28 -16.66 14.73
N THR A 184 12.20 -17.25 13.53
CA THR A 184 13.35 -17.81 12.80
C THR A 184 13.20 -17.58 11.29
N ALA A 185 14.32 -17.61 10.58
CA ALA A 185 14.35 -17.53 9.13
C ALA A 185 15.38 -18.50 8.53
N ARG A 186 15.10 -18.99 7.33
CA ARG A 186 15.99 -19.83 6.53
C ARG A 186 16.12 -19.25 5.14
N LEU A 187 17.33 -18.82 4.77
CA LEU A 187 17.67 -18.31 3.44
C LEU A 187 18.40 -19.37 2.63
N HIS A 188 17.68 -20.05 1.73
CA HIS A 188 18.27 -21.08 0.87
C HIS A 188 18.60 -20.52 -0.52
N GLY A 189 19.63 -21.10 -1.15
CA GLY A 189 19.98 -20.83 -2.54
C GLY A 189 20.10 -22.13 -3.33
N GLY A 190 19.45 -22.19 -4.48
CA GLY A 190 19.50 -23.31 -5.41
C GLY A 190 20.02 -22.89 -6.79
N LEU A 191 20.11 -23.88 -7.69
CA LEU A 191 20.65 -23.70 -9.03
C LEU A 191 19.76 -22.83 -9.95
N THR A 192 18.46 -22.80 -9.69
CA THR A 192 17.48 -22.05 -10.49
C THR A 192 16.64 -21.11 -9.63
N THR A 193 16.41 -21.46 -8.37
CA THR A 193 15.60 -20.67 -7.43
C THR A 193 16.33 -20.45 -6.11
N SER A 194 16.15 -19.28 -5.53
CA SER A 194 16.48 -18.98 -4.15
C SER A 194 15.21 -18.71 -3.36
N GLY A 195 15.29 -18.70 -2.04
CA GLY A 195 14.10 -18.43 -1.23
C GLY A 195 14.36 -18.14 0.23
N LEU A 196 13.28 -17.69 0.86
CA LEU A 196 13.19 -17.37 2.28
C LEU A 196 12.00 -18.14 2.86
N GLU A 197 12.27 -18.91 3.91
CA GLU A 197 11.25 -19.46 4.79
C GLU A 197 11.32 -18.71 6.13
N VAL A 198 10.18 -18.24 6.61
CA VAL A 198 10.06 -17.50 7.87
C VAL A 198 9.06 -18.23 8.76
N VAL A 199 9.42 -18.39 10.03
CA VAL A 199 8.49 -18.76 11.10
C VAL A 199 8.28 -17.55 11.98
N MET A 200 7.03 -17.15 12.14
CA MET A 200 6.62 -16.02 12.98
C MET A 200 6.52 -16.44 14.45
N THR A 201 6.55 -15.48 15.37
CA THR A 201 6.39 -15.72 16.82
C THR A 201 5.05 -16.37 17.17
N ASN A 202 4.01 -16.11 16.38
CA ASN A 202 2.70 -16.75 16.51
C ASN A 202 2.61 -18.15 15.85
N GLY A 203 3.72 -18.68 15.33
CA GLY A 203 3.79 -19.99 14.66
C GLY A 203 3.42 -19.99 13.17
N THR A 204 2.91 -18.89 12.63
CA THR A 204 2.61 -18.75 11.20
C THR A 204 3.88 -18.93 10.36
N ARG A 205 3.76 -19.54 9.18
CA ARG A 205 4.88 -19.77 8.27
C ARG A 205 4.69 -19.05 6.95
N HIS A 206 5.76 -18.46 6.45
CA HIS A 206 5.80 -17.84 5.13
C HIS A 206 6.91 -18.44 4.29
N LYS A 207 6.62 -18.69 3.02
CA LYS A 207 7.58 -19.13 2.02
C LYS A 207 7.56 -18.16 0.86
N LEU A 208 8.74 -17.68 0.50
CA LEU A 208 8.99 -16.76 -0.61
C LEU A 208 10.09 -17.38 -1.48
N LEU A 209 9.85 -17.47 -2.78
CA LEU A 209 10.76 -18.03 -3.77
C LEU A 209 10.99 -17.00 -4.88
N TRP A 210 12.19 -16.94 -5.44
CA TRP A 210 12.54 -16.06 -6.56
C TRP A 210 13.67 -16.68 -7.40
N THR A 211 13.92 -16.11 -8.58
CA THR A 211 14.99 -16.59 -9.47
C THR A 211 16.36 -16.41 -8.81
N ASN A 212 17.28 -17.36 -8.96
CA ASN A 212 18.56 -17.31 -8.24
C ASN A 212 19.52 -16.19 -8.68
N TRP A 213 19.26 -15.53 -9.81
CA TRP A 213 20.06 -14.41 -10.30
C TRP A 213 19.64 -13.07 -9.68
N ASP A 214 18.47 -13.01 -9.04
CA ASP A 214 18.02 -11.79 -8.37
C ASP A 214 18.89 -11.46 -7.14
N PRO A 215 19.12 -10.16 -6.86
CA PRO A 215 19.96 -9.74 -5.74
C PRO A 215 19.34 -10.03 -4.36
N ALA A 216 18.05 -10.40 -4.33
CA ALA A 216 17.26 -10.62 -3.12
C ALA A 216 17.96 -11.48 -2.06
N ARG A 217 18.59 -12.61 -2.42
CA ARG A 217 19.24 -13.49 -1.43
C ARG A 217 20.37 -12.80 -0.69
N ARG A 218 21.24 -12.08 -1.42
CA ARG A 218 22.38 -11.38 -0.84
C ARG A 218 21.90 -10.22 0.04
N LEU A 219 20.99 -9.40 -0.49
CA LEU A 219 20.43 -8.25 0.22
C LEU A 219 19.66 -8.65 1.48
N LEU A 220 18.87 -9.74 1.42
CA LEU A 220 18.18 -10.29 2.59
C LEU A 220 19.15 -10.84 3.62
N ARG A 221 20.25 -11.48 3.21
CA ARG A 221 21.28 -11.93 4.16
C ARG A 221 21.88 -10.75 4.90
N GLU A 222 22.29 -9.70 4.18
CA GLU A 222 22.87 -8.48 4.76
C GLU A 222 21.89 -7.80 5.72
N ARG A 223 20.59 -7.77 5.39
CA ARG A 223 19.58 -7.15 6.24
C ARG A 223 19.18 -8.00 7.45
N LEU A 224 19.01 -9.31 7.27
CA LEU A 224 18.46 -10.20 8.31
C LEU A 224 19.52 -10.70 9.29
N LEU A 225 20.79 -10.81 8.88
CA LEU A 225 21.84 -11.32 9.76
C LEU A 225 22.01 -10.47 11.04
N PRO A 226 22.07 -9.13 10.99
CA PRO A 226 22.11 -8.30 12.19
C PRO A 226 20.85 -8.37 13.06
N LEU A 227 19.69 -8.68 12.47
CA LEU A 227 18.40 -8.71 13.18
C LEU A 227 18.13 -10.05 13.88
N LEU A 228 18.56 -11.14 13.25
CA LEU A 228 18.21 -12.50 13.67
C LEU A 228 19.39 -13.26 14.29
N GLY A 229 20.64 -12.90 13.94
CA GLY A 229 21.83 -13.60 14.41
C GLY A 229 21.74 -15.11 14.14
N THR A 230 21.84 -15.92 15.19
CA THR A 230 21.75 -17.39 15.13
C THR A 230 20.37 -17.91 14.72
N ARG A 231 19.34 -17.07 14.74
CA ARG A 231 17.97 -17.42 14.30
C ARG A 231 17.82 -17.39 12.77
N LEU A 232 18.85 -16.94 12.05
CA LEU A 232 18.95 -17.02 10.59
C LEU A 232 19.81 -18.23 10.19
N THR A 233 19.25 -19.10 9.36
CA THR A 233 19.92 -20.30 8.81
C THR A 233 20.04 -20.25 7.29
N HIS A 234 20.84 -21.14 6.70
CA HIS A 234 21.10 -21.22 5.26
C HIS A 234 20.71 -22.57 4.64
#